data_AF-D2WJT6-F1
#
_entry.id   AF-D2WJT6-F1
#
_cell.length_a   1.000
_cell.length_b   1.000
_cell.length_c   1.000
_cell.angle_alpha   90.00
_cell.angle_beta   90.00
_cell.angle_gamma   90.00
#
_symmetry.space_group_name_H-M   'P 1'
#
loop_
_entity.id
_entity.type
_entity.pdbx_description
1 polymer ?
#
loop_
_entity_poly.entity_id
_entity_poly.type
_entity_poly.pdbx_seq_one_letter_code
_entity_poly.pdbx_strand_id
1 'polypeptide(L)' 'GGAKKVVISAPSADAPMFVCGVNLDAYSPDMKVVSNASCTTNCLAPLAKVINDNWEIVEGLMTTVHA' A
#
# COMPACT_ATOMS: atom_id res chain seq x y z
N GLY A 1 23.42 9.27 9.73
CA GLY A 1 22.39 9.82 8.84
C GLY A 1 21.16 10.23 9.62
N GLY A 2 21.09 11.49 10.07
CA GLY A 2 20.04 12.03 10.95
C GLY A 2 18.68 12.30 10.28
N ALA A 3 18.25 11.42 9.37
CA ALA A 3 16.93 11.55 8.73
C ALA A 3 15.82 11.33 9.77
N LYS A 4 14.83 12.23 9.79
CA LYS A 4 13.70 12.16 10.73
C LYS A 4 12.65 11.13 10.29
N LYS A 5 12.53 10.92 8.98
CA LYS A 5 11.55 10.05 8.32
C LYS A 5 12.19 9.37 7.10
N VAL A 6 11.76 8.15 6.82
CA VAL A 6 12.17 7.38 5.64
C VAL A 6 10.93 6.79 4.96
N VAL A 7 10.86 6.92 3.65
CA VAL A 7 9.84 6.28 2.81
C VAL A 7 10.55 5.28 1.88
N ILE A 8 10.23 4.00 2.05
CA ILE A 8 10.78 2.91 1.22
C ILE A 8 9.94 2.81 -0.05
N SER A 9 10.57 2.87 -1.22
CA SER A 9 9.89 2.80 -2.53
C SER A 9 9.63 1.38 -3.02
N ALA A 10 9.51 0.44 -2.09
CA ALA A 10 9.34 -0.98 -2.32
C ALA A 10 8.63 -1.60 -1.11
N PRO A 11 8.09 -2.83 -1.22
CA PRO A 11 7.58 -3.57 -0.08
C PRO A 11 8.62 -3.69 1.03
N SER A 12 8.17 -3.66 2.27
CA SER A 12 9.00 -3.91 3.44
C SER A 12 8.34 -5.01 4.28
N ALA A 13 9.17 -5.90 4.85
CA ALA A 13 8.68 -6.94 5.75
C ALA A 13 8.19 -6.36 7.09
N ASP A 14 8.84 -5.30 7.57
CA ASP A 14 8.65 -4.79 8.93
C ASP A 14 8.05 -3.38 8.96
N ALA A 15 8.25 -2.56 7.92
CA ALA A 15 7.72 -1.20 7.90
C ALA A 15 6.26 -1.18 7.47
N PRO A 16 5.38 -0.40 8.13
CA PRO A 16 3.99 -0.26 7.73
C PRO A 16 3.88 0.27 6.29
N MET A 17 2.99 -0.35 5.51
CA MET A 17 2.79 -0.08 4.09
C MET A 17 1.55 0.77 3.85
N PHE A 18 1.68 1.77 3.00
CA PHE A 18 0.60 2.68 2.65
C PHE A 18 0.39 2.76 1.14
N VAL A 19 -0.89 2.83 0.76
CA VAL A 19 -1.32 3.15 -0.60
C VAL A 19 -2.21 4.39 -0.55
N CYS A 20 -1.84 5.40 -1.33
CA CYS A 20 -2.57 6.66 -1.38
C CYS A 20 -4.03 6.45 -1.80
N GLY A 21 -4.97 6.99 -1.02
CA GLY A 21 -6.41 6.84 -1.27
C GLY A 21 -7.03 5.53 -0.79
N VAL A 22 -6.24 4.63 -0.18
CA VAL A 22 -6.74 3.35 0.35
C VAL A 22 -6.69 3.33 1.88
N ASN A 23 -5.52 3.60 2.48
CA ASN A 23 -5.31 3.45 3.93
C ASN A 23 -4.42 4.54 4.56
N LEU A 24 -4.33 5.73 3.93
CA LEU A 24 -3.51 6.83 4.44
C LEU A 24 -3.97 7.38 5.79
N ASP A 25 -5.23 7.19 6.13
CA ASP A 25 -5.83 7.55 7.42
C ASP A 25 -5.19 6.80 8.61
N ALA A 26 -4.59 5.63 8.36
CA ALA A 26 -3.84 4.88 9.37
C ALA A 26 -2.41 5.39 9.59
N TYR A 27 -1.93 6.33 8.77
CA TYR A 27 -0.61 6.91 8.96
C TYR A 27 -0.60 7.80 10.20
N SER A 28 0.46 7.66 11.01
CA SER A 28 0.68 8.54 12.16
C SER A 28 2.05 9.22 12.13
N PRO A 29 2.15 10.51 12.52
CA PRO A 29 3.40 11.26 12.51
C PRO A 29 4.51 10.72 13.40
N ASP A 30 4.28 9.74 14.27
CA ASP A 30 5.32 9.05 15.05
C ASP A 30 6.04 7.98 14.21
N MET A 31 5.41 7.42 13.16
CA MET A 31 5.98 6.39 12.30
C MET A 31 7.22 6.90 11.55
N LYS A 32 8.41 6.42 11.92
CA LYS A 32 9.68 6.92 11.41
C LYS A 32 10.08 6.35 10.05
N VAL A 33 9.68 5.12 9.77
CA VAL A 33 9.96 4.41 8.53
C VAL A 33 8.65 3.82 8.04
N VAL A 34 8.30 4.12 6.80
CA VAL A 34 7.10 3.61 6.14
C VAL A 34 7.47 3.10 4.75
N SER A 35 6.64 2.23 4.19
CA SER A 35 6.79 1.75 2.82
C SER A 35 5.65 2.27 1.94
N ASN A 36 6.00 2.69 0.72
CA ASN A 36 5.06 3.06 -0.33
C ASN A 36 4.62 1.84 -1.17
N ALA A 37 4.76 0.64 -0.61
CA ALA A 37 4.45 -0.64 -1.25
C ALA A 37 5.16 -0.81 -2.62
N SER A 38 4.58 -1.62 -3.51
CA SER A 38 5.06 -1.82 -4.89
C SER A 38 4.20 -1.08 -5.91
N CYS A 39 4.67 -0.96 -7.15
CA CYS A 39 3.88 -0.46 -8.27
C CYS A 39 2.57 -1.26 -8.46
N THR A 40 2.66 -2.59 -8.42
CA THR A 40 1.50 -3.48 -8.58
C THR A 40 0.50 -3.32 -7.43
N THR A 41 0.99 -3.19 -6.19
CA THR A 41 0.12 -2.96 -5.02
C THR A 41 -0.63 -1.63 -5.13
N ASN A 42 0.05 -0.56 -5.55
CA ASN A 42 -0.57 0.74 -5.77
C ASN A 42 -1.60 0.71 -6.91
N CYS A 43 -1.42 -0.15 -7.92
CA CYS A 43 -2.38 -0.36 -8.99
C CYS A 43 -3.63 -1.13 -8.51
N LEU A 44 -3.43 -2.25 -7.81
CA LEU A 44 -4.53 -3.14 -7.43
C LEU A 44 -5.37 -2.60 -6.27
N ALA A 45 -4.73 -2.07 -5.22
CA ALA A 45 -5.42 -1.80 -3.95
C ALA A 45 -6.61 -0.83 -4.07
N PRO A 46 -6.55 0.27 -4.87
CA PRO A 46 -7.72 1.13 -5.08
C PRO A 46 -8.87 0.42 -5.78
N LEU A 47 -8.58 -0.40 -6.79
CA LEU A 47 -9.58 -1.20 -7.50
C LEU A 47 -10.23 -2.22 -6.56
N ALA A 48 -9.40 -2.97 -5.83
CA ALA A 48 -9.86 -3.96 -4.87
C ALA A 48 -10.72 -3.33 -3.77
N LYS A 49 -10.34 -2.15 -3.27
CA LYS A 49 -11.11 -1.40 -2.28
C LYS A 49 -12.51 -1.07 -2.79
N VAL A 50 -12.64 -0.45 -3.96
CA VAL A 50 -13.95 -0.07 -4.50
C VAL A 50 -14.84 -1.29 -4.71
N ILE A 51 -14.29 -2.37 -5.26
CA ILE A 51 -15.06 -3.59 -5.50
C ILE A 51 -15.49 -4.22 -4.17
N ASN A 52 -14.55 -4.35 -3.22
CA ASN A 52 -14.82 -4.98 -1.94
C ASN A 52 -15.83 -4.19 -1.09
N ASP A 53 -15.72 -2.86 -1.06
CA ASP A 53 -16.60 -2.01 -0.26
C ASP A 53 -18.06 -2.04 -0.75
N ASN A 54 -18.30 -2.32 -2.04
CA ASN A 54 -19.63 -2.31 -2.64
C ASN A 54 -20.24 -3.72 -2.81
N TRP A 55 -19.40 -4.74 -3.04
CA TRP A 55 -19.88 -6.09 -3.39
C TRP A 55 -19.23 -7.24 -2.62
N GLU A 56 -18.25 -6.96 -1.76
CA GLU A 56 -17.46 -7.96 -1.01
C GLU A 56 -16.69 -8.94 -1.92
N ILE A 57 -15.36 -8.94 -1.84
CA ILE A 57 -14.53 -9.90 -2.57
C ILE A 57 -14.36 -11.16 -1.71
N VAL A 58 -14.92 -12.29 -2.15
CA VAL A 58 -14.73 -13.59 -1.48
C VAL A 58 -13.34 -14.17 -1.76
N GLU A 59 -12.93 -14.15 -3.02
CA GLU A 59 -11.61 -14.60 -3.48
C GLU A 59 -11.22 -13.89 -4.78
N GLY A 60 -9.91 -13.83 -5.08
CA GLY A 60 -9.42 -13.19 -6.28
C GLY A 60 -8.02 -13.66 -6.65
N LEU A 61 -7.80 -13.88 -7.95
CA LEU A 61 -6.49 -14.17 -8.51
C LEU A 61 -6.13 -13.05 -9.48
N MET A 62 -4.95 -12.45 -9.30
CA MET A 62 -4.46 -11.38 -10.18
C MET A 62 -3.33 -11.89 -11.05
N THR A 63 -3.29 -11.39 -12.28
CA THR A 63 -2.10 -11.42 -13.14
C THR A 63 -1.80 -9.99 -13.56
N THR A 64 -0.58 -9.53 -13.31
CA THR A 64 -0.09 -8.28 -13.89
C THR A 64 0.85 -8.60 -15.04
N VAL A 65 0.65 -7.97 -16.19
CA VAL A 65 1.66 -7.95 -17.25
C VAL A 65 2.48 -6.69 -17.02
N HIS A 66 3.73 -6.88 -16.64
CA HIS A 66 4.62 -5.79 -16.25
C HIS A 66 5.70 -5.58 -17.33
N ALA A 67 6.11 -4.34 -17.53
CA ALA A 67 7.21 -3.96 -18.42
C ALA A 67 8.59 -4.23 -17.81
#